data_AF-A0A7S1W833-F1
#
_entry.id   AF-A0A7S1W833-F1
#
_cell.length_a   1.000
_cell.length_b   1.000
_cell.length_c   1.000
_cell.angle_alpha   90.00
_cell.angle_beta   90.00
_cell.angle_gamma   90.00
#
_symmetry.space_group_name_H-M   'P 1'
#
loop_
_entity.id
_entity.type
_entity.pdbx_description
1 polymer ?
#
loop_
_entity_poly.entity_id
_entity_poly.type
_entity_poly.pdbx_seq_one_letter_code
_entity_poly.pdbx_strand_id
1 'polypeptide(L)'
;SRGPRAGAPPHLTLYFDVNNTVLLADTLTGASGEDLLSNTLAGCAWGIETQQHAGGARVWILVCQEPQVAPPWGGLVSYAEFVVNAHPVPQSPSREELEAVKERRRAALRSFC
;
A
#
# COMPACT_ATOMS: atom_id res chain seq x y z
N SER A 1 -10.46 19.03 -8.13
CA SER A 1 -10.63 19.03 -6.65
C SER A 1 -9.60 19.98 -6.04
N ARG A 2 -9.98 20.80 -5.05
CA ARG A 2 -9.06 21.75 -4.40
C ARG A 2 -8.22 21.01 -3.36
N GLY A 3 -6.90 21.12 -3.46
CA GLY A 3 -5.96 20.55 -2.49
C GLY A 3 -6.07 21.15 -1.08
N PRO A 4 -5.46 20.51 -0.07
CA PRO A 4 -5.60 20.89 1.33
C PRO A 4 -5.03 22.28 1.60
N ARG A 5 -5.77 23.10 2.35
CA ARG A 5 -5.35 24.43 2.82
C ARG A 5 -4.47 24.27 4.06
N ALA A 6 -3.28 24.84 4.05
CA ALA A 6 -2.40 24.88 5.22
C ALA A 6 -3.09 25.61 6.39
N GLY A 7 -3.27 24.93 7.53
CA GLY A 7 -3.80 25.51 8.78
C GLY A 7 -5.18 25.01 9.25
N ALA A 8 -5.81 24.05 8.58
CA ALA A 8 -7.06 23.46 9.07
C ALA A 8 -6.82 22.51 10.26
N PRO A 9 -7.70 22.49 11.28
CA PRO A 9 -7.61 21.53 12.38
C PRO A 9 -7.75 20.08 11.88
N PRO A 10 -7.22 19.09 12.61
CA PRO A 10 -7.36 17.68 12.26
C PRO A 10 -8.84 17.33 12.07
N HIS A 11 -9.17 16.71 10.95
CA HIS A 11 -10.54 16.34 10.64
C HIS A 11 -10.57 14.97 9.94
N LEU A 12 -11.61 14.20 10.26
CA LEU A 12 -11.92 12.95 9.60
C LEU A 12 -12.79 13.25 8.39
N THR A 13 -12.38 12.79 7.22
CA THR A 13 -13.20 12.87 6.01
C THR A 13 -13.77 11.49 5.70
N LEU A 14 -15.10 11.43 5.56
CA LEU A 14 -15.83 10.23 5.23
C LEU A 14 -16.41 10.38 3.82
N TYR A 15 -16.00 9.48 2.93
CA TYR A 15 -16.61 9.35 1.61
C TYR A 15 -17.74 8.32 1.70
N PHE A 16 -18.97 8.75 1.42
CA PHE A 16 -20.15 7.90 1.50
C PHE A 16 -20.75 7.65 0.12
N ASP A 17 -21.04 6.38 -0.17
CA ASP A 17 -22.00 5.95 -1.18
C ASP A 17 -22.97 4.97 -0.48
N VAL A 18 -24.28 5.20 -0.61
CA VAL A 18 -25.33 4.50 0.16
C VAL A 18 -25.46 3.01 -0.24
N ASN A 19 -24.81 2.61 -1.35
CA ASN A 19 -24.73 1.22 -1.80
C ASN A 19 -23.32 0.59 -1.68
N ASN A 20 -22.28 1.32 -1.25
CA ASN A 20 -20.87 0.87 -1.39
C ASN A 20 -19.99 1.17 -0.15
N THR A 21 -18.83 0.48 -0.13
CA THR A 21 -17.74 0.52 0.86
C THR A 21 -17.43 1.92 1.40
N VAL A 22 -17.36 2.06 2.73
CA VAL A 22 -16.95 3.29 3.42
C VAL A 22 -15.43 3.36 3.50
N LEU A 23 -14.84 4.42 2.93
CA LEU A 23 -13.40 4.72 3.05
C LEU A 23 -13.18 5.79 4.13
N LEU A 24 -12.43 5.45 5.17
CA LEU A 24 -12.04 6.37 6.24
C LEU A 24 -10.62 6.89 6.00
N ALA A 25 -10.47 8.20 5.89
CA ALA A 25 -9.17 8.86 5.70
C ALA A 25 -8.87 9.83 6.85
N ASP A 26 -7.74 9.61 7.53
CA ASP A 26 -7.21 10.53 8.53
C ASP A 26 -6.22 11.51 7.88
N THR A 27 -6.54 12.80 7.95
CA THR A 27 -5.75 13.89 7.38
C THR A 27 -4.39 14.08 8.05
N LEU A 28 -4.18 13.57 9.28
CA LEU A 28 -2.88 13.60 9.96
C LEU A 28 -1.83 12.74 9.26
N THR A 29 -2.24 11.70 8.55
CA THR A 29 -1.33 10.80 7.84
C THR A 29 -0.85 11.35 6.50
N GLY A 30 -1.53 12.40 6.00
CA GLY A 30 -1.29 12.96 4.67
C GLY A 30 -1.65 12.01 3.51
N ALA A 31 -2.30 10.88 3.79
CA ALA A 31 -2.74 9.93 2.77
C ALA A 31 -3.96 10.46 2.02
N SER A 32 -3.88 10.44 0.70
CA SER A 32 -5.03 10.73 -0.18
C SER A 32 -6.01 9.55 -0.20
N GLY A 33 -7.24 9.78 -0.66
CA GLY A 33 -8.20 8.68 -0.87
C GLY A 33 -7.67 7.63 -1.87
N GLU A 34 -6.92 8.08 -2.87
CA GLU A 34 -6.24 7.21 -3.84
C GLU A 34 -5.16 6.35 -3.18
N ASP A 35 -4.37 6.92 -2.27
CA ASP A 35 -3.37 6.17 -1.51
C ASP A 35 -4.01 5.03 -0.71
N LEU A 36 -5.16 5.31 -0.09
CA LEU A 36 -5.88 4.34 0.70
C LEU A 36 -6.46 3.23 -0.19
N LEU A 37 -7.06 3.59 -1.32
CA LEU A 37 -7.57 2.62 -2.29
C LEU A 37 -6.46 1.73 -2.84
N SER A 38 -5.36 2.31 -3.31
CA SER A 38 -4.21 1.55 -3.82
C SER A 38 -3.63 0.63 -2.75
N ASN A 39 -3.51 1.08 -1.51
CA ASN A 39 -3.04 0.25 -0.41
C ASN A 39 -4.02 -0.89 -0.06
N THR A 40 -5.33 -0.61 -0.03
CA THR A 40 -6.36 -1.63 0.20
C THR A 40 -6.37 -2.68 -0.91
N LEU A 41 -6.32 -2.26 -2.17
CA LEU A 41 -6.27 -3.18 -3.31
C LEU A 41 -4.97 -3.97 -3.34
N ALA A 42 -3.83 -3.35 -3.05
CA ALA A 42 -2.55 -4.02 -2.91
C ALA A 42 -2.55 -5.10 -1.81
N GLY A 43 -3.26 -4.87 -0.71
CA GLY A 43 -3.45 -5.84 0.38
C GLY A 43 -4.42 -6.98 0.03
N CYS A 44 -5.27 -6.79 -0.97
CA CYS A 44 -6.23 -7.79 -1.44
C CYS A 44 -5.80 -8.47 -2.75
N ALA A 45 -4.71 -8.03 -3.36
CA ALA A 45 -4.17 -8.59 -4.60
C ALA A 45 -3.11 -9.62 -4.29
N TRP A 46 -3.33 -10.86 -4.73
CA TRP A 46 -2.49 -12.00 -4.36
C TRP A 46 -1.72 -12.55 -5.56
N GLY A 47 -0.44 -12.83 -5.34
CA GLY A 47 0.48 -13.23 -6.38
C GLY A 47 1.62 -14.08 -5.86
N ILE A 48 2.55 -14.39 -6.76
CA ILE A 48 3.77 -15.15 -6.46
C ILE A 48 4.99 -14.25 -6.62
N GLU A 49 5.96 -14.44 -5.73
CA GLU A 49 7.27 -13.81 -5.84
C GLU A 49 8.21 -14.74 -6.61
N THR A 50 8.83 -14.22 -7.67
CA THR A 50 9.85 -14.93 -8.45
C THR A 50 11.14 -14.13 -8.49
N GLN A 51 12.28 -14.82 -8.55
CA GLN A 51 13.56 -14.20 -8.84
C GLN A 51 13.74 -14.13 -10.35
N GLN A 52 14.09 -12.96 -10.90
CA GLN A 52 14.57 -12.91 -12.29
C GLN A 52 15.99 -13.45 -12.38
N HIS A 53 16.20 -14.41 -13.29
CA HIS A 53 17.51 -15.02 -13.55
C HIS A 53 18.57 -14.04 -14.07
N ALA A 54 18.19 -12.86 -14.54
CA ALA A 54 19.10 -11.82 -15.00
C ALA A 54 18.98 -10.58 -14.09
N GLY A 55 19.81 -10.50 -13.04
CA GLY A 55 19.95 -9.30 -12.21
C GLY A 55 19.47 -9.41 -10.76
N GLY A 56 18.92 -10.55 -10.34
CA GLY A 56 18.59 -10.81 -8.92
C GLY A 56 17.42 -9.99 -8.37
N ALA A 57 16.73 -9.21 -9.22
CA ALA A 57 15.54 -8.47 -8.83
C ALA A 57 14.38 -9.45 -8.54
N ARG A 58 13.73 -9.25 -7.39
CA ARG A 58 12.49 -9.96 -7.04
C ARG A 58 11.34 -9.32 -7.79
N VAL A 59 10.54 -10.13 -8.46
CA VAL A 59 9.37 -9.71 -9.23
C VAL A 59 8.14 -10.35 -8.61
N TRP A 60 7.08 -9.58 -8.49
CA TRP A 60 5.78 -10.05 -8.04
C TRP A 60 4.84 -10.19 -9.24
N ILE A 61 4.20 -11.34 -9.36
CA ILE A 61 3.28 -11.65 -10.47
C ILE A 61 1.89 -11.86 -9.89
N LEU A 62 0.93 -11.05 -10.32
CA LEU A 62 -0.48 -11.21 -9.95
C LEU A 62 -1.01 -12.55 -10.46
N VAL A 63 -1.63 -13.33 -9.58
CA VAL A 63 -2.22 -14.64 -9.94
C VAL A 63 -3.74 -14.62 -9.79
N CYS A 64 -4.27 -13.82 -8.87
CA CYS A 64 -5.71 -13.71 -8.65
C CYS A 64 -6.30 -12.60 -9.50
N GLN A 65 -7.36 -12.90 -10.26
CA GLN A 65 -8.02 -11.92 -11.13
C GLN A 65 -8.91 -10.93 -10.36
N GLU A 66 -9.41 -11.35 -9.20
CA GLU A 66 -10.27 -10.53 -8.35
C GLU A 66 -9.59 -10.28 -6.99
N PRO A 67 -9.71 -9.07 -6.41
CA PRO A 67 -9.23 -8.79 -5.07
C PRO A 67 -9.93 -9.66 -4.03
N GLN A 68 -9.17 -10.27 -3.11
CA GLN A 68 -9.70 -11.08 -2.03
C GLN A 68 -9.10 -10.65 -0.68
N VAL A 69 -9.92 -10.65 0.37
CA VAL A 69 -9.50 -10.26 1.73
C VAL A 69 -8.48 -11.24 2.33
N ALA A 70 -8.47 -12.48 1.85
CA ALA A 70 -7.56 -13.54 2.28
C ALA A 70 -6.98 -14.25 1.05
N PRO A 71 -5.80 -14.88 1.16
CA PRO A 71 -5.23 -15.61 0.05
C PRO A 71 -6.12 -16.82 -0.28
N PRO A 72 -6.46 -17.06 -1.55
CA PRO A 72 -7.32 -18.18 -1.92
C PRO A 72 -6.66 -19.56 -1.69
N TRP A 73 -5.33 -19.63 -1.64
CA TRP A 73 -4.57 -20.81 -1.22
C TRP A 73 -3.19 -20.43 -0.67
N GLY A 74 -2.50 -21.39 -0.03
CA GLY A 74 -1.20 -21.18 0.58
C GLY A 74 -0.06 -20.93 -0.42
N GLY A 75 0.92 -20.11 -0.03
CA GLY A 75 2.10 -19.79 -0.85
C GLY A 75 1.94 -18.51 -1.70
N LEU A 76 0.80 -17.84 -1.63
CA LEU A 76 0.62 -16.52 -2.21
C LEU A 76 1.06 -15.43 -1.24
N VAL A 77 1.53 -14.33 -1.80
CA VAL A 77 1.93 -13.12 -1.09
C VAL A 77 1.14 -11.95 -1.66
N SER A 78 0.56 -11.12 -0.80
CA SER A 78 -0.12 -9.91 -1.27
C SER A 78 0.90 -8.92 -1.85
N TYR A 79 0.47 -8.04 -2.75
CA TYR A 79 1.38 -7.00 -3.26
C TYR A 79 1.90 -6.10 -2.11
N ALA A 80 1.06 -5.81 -1.13
CA ALA A 80 1.47 -5.04 0.05
C ALA A 80 2.58 -5.74 0.86
N GLU A 81 2.45 -7.04 1.11
CA GLU A 81 3.49 -7.84 1.78
C GLU A 81 4.79 -7.89 0.96
N PHE A 82 4.69 -8.03 -0.36
CA PHE A 82 5.84 -7.99 -1.25
C PHE A 82 6.60 -6.66 -1.12
N VAL A 83 5.92 -5.52 -1.12
CA VAL A 83 6.53 -4.19 -0.94
C VAL A 83 7.19 -4.06 0.43
N VAL A 84 6.55 -4.56 1.49
CA VAL A 84 7.11 -4.56 2.86
C VAL A 84 8.41 -5.38 2.91
N ASN A 85 8.42 -6.55 2.27
CA ASN A 85 9.57 -7.46 2.21
C ASN A 85 10.70 -6.93 1.32
N ALA A 86 10.37 -6.20 0.26
CA ALA A 86 11.34 -5.53 -0.61
C ALA A 86 12.05 -4.34 0.06
N HIS A 87 11.42 -3.75 1.08
CA HIS A 87 11.95 -2.62 1.84
C HIS A 87 11.94 -2.90 3.34
N PRO A 88 12.78 -3.82 3.84
CA PRO A 88 12.82 -4.17 5.26
C PRO A 88 13.29 -2.99 6.11
N VAL A 89 12.75 -2.89 7.33
CA VAL A 89 13.23 -1.92 8.32
C VAL A 89 14.51 -2.48 8.94
N PRO A 90 15.61 -1.70 9.03
CA PRO A 90 16.82 -2.12 9.73
C PRO A 90 16.56 -2.49 11.20
N GLN A 91 17.40 -3.33 11.81
CA GLN A 91 17.21 -3.78 13.20
C GLN A 91 17.31 -2.64 14.23
N SER A 92 18.16 -1.64 13.98
CA SER A 92 18.35 -0.46 14.83
C SER A 92 18.31 0.81 13.97
N PRO A 93 17.14 1.20 13.44
CA PRO A 93 17.05 2.27 12.48
C PRO A 93 17.05 3.63 13.18
N SER A 94 17.76 4.59 12.61
CA SER A 94 17.55 6.00 12.89
C SER A 94 16.16 6.45 12.44
N ARG A 95 15.71 7.60 12.94
CA ARG A 95 14.45 8.20 12.51
C ARG A 95 14.43 8.47 11.00
N GLU A 96 15.55 8.91 10.43
CA GLU A 96 15.67 9.19 8.99
C GLU A 96 15.54 7.92 8.16
N GLU A 97 16.16 6.82 8.59
CA GLU A 97 16.03 5.53 7.91
C GLU A 97 14.61 4.99 7.96
N LEU A 98 13.92 5.13 9.10
CA LEU A 98 12.51 4.77 9.23
C LEU A 98 11.63 5.56 8.25
N GLU A 99 11.81 6.88 8.17
CA GLU A 99 11.05 7.71 7.25
C GLU A 99 11.38 7.39 5.78
N ALA A 100 12.65 7.13 5.45
CA ALA A 100 13.05 6.72 4.11
C ALA A 100 12.47 5.35 3.71
N VAL A 101 12.34 4.40 4.64
CA VAL A 101 11.67 3.12 4.37
C VAL A 101 10.17 3.32 4.17
N LYS A 102 9.51 4.12 5.02
CA LYS A 102 8.09 4.44 4.88
C LYS A 102 7.80 5.10 3.53
N GLU A 103 8.63 6.06 3.12
CA GLU A 103 8.43 6.76 1.87
C GLU A 103 8.62 5.85 0.65
N ARG A 104 9.64 4.97 0.67
CA ARG A 104 9.81 3.96 -0.39
C ARG A 104 8.61 3.02 -0.50
N ARG A 105 8.11 2.52 0.64
CA ARG A 105 6.91 1.67 0.66
C ARG A 105 5.68 2.41 0.14
N ARG A 106 5.47 3.66 0.58
CA ARG A 106 4.36 4.50 0.12
C ARG A 106 4.42 4.73 -1.38
N ALA A 107 5.59 5.08 -1.92
CA ALA A 107 5.78 5.28 -3.35
C ALA A 107 5.49 4.02 -4.16
N ALA A 108 5.96 2.86 -3.70
CA ALA A 108 5.69 1.58 -4.36
C ALA A 108 4.20 1.20 -4.32
N LEU A 109 3.54 1.34 -3.17
CA LEU A 109 2.10 1.06 -3.04
C LEU A 109 1.22 1.98 -3.89
N ARG A 110 1.61 3.25 -4.04
CA ARG A 110 0.91 4.19 -4.93
C ARG A 110 0.96 3.76 -6.39
N SER A 111 2.01 3.09 -6.84
CA SER A 111 2.15 2.62 -8.22
C SER A 111 1.32 1.38 -8.56
N PHE A 112 0.56 0.85 -7.60
CA PHE A 112 -0.23 -0.37 -7.80
C PHE A 112 -1.45 -0.16 -8.74
N CYS A 113 -2.07 1.02 -8.69
CA CYS A 113 -3.20 1.43 -9.54
C CYS A 113 -2.87 2.77 -10.18
#